data_AF-A0A1H9C3Y5-F1
#
_entry.id   AF-A0A1H9C3Y5-F1
#
_cell.length_a   1.000
_cell.length_b   1.000
_cell.length_c   1.000
_cell.angle_alpha   90.00
_cell.angle_beta   90.00
_cell.angle_gamma   90.00
#
_symmetry.space_group_name_H-M   'P 1'
#
loop_
_entity.id
_entity.type
_entity.pdbx_description
1 polymer ?
#
loop_
_entity_poly.entity_id
_entity_poly.type
_entity_poly.pdbx_seq_one_letter_code
_entity_poly.pdbx_strand_id
1 'polypeptide(L)' 'MENREKLLCPCCKTGMVEGLYDICEVCGWEYDPVQNEDTDFEGGANKDSLKEYRKKYFKKNKKST' A
#
# COMPACT_ATOMS: atom_id res chain seq x y z
N MET A 1 15.05 -2.54 21.57
CA MET A 1 15.06 -1.45 20.56
C MET A 1 15.24 -2.14 19.23
N GLU A 2 14.16 -2.33 18.47
CA GLU A 2 14.26 -2.79 17.09
C GLU A 2 14.02 -1.58 16.21
N ASN A 3 15.07 -1.14 15.52
CA ASN A 3 15.00 -0.06 14.54
C ASN A 3 14.34 -0.61 13.28
N ARG A 4 13.00 -0.79 13.34
CA ARG A 4 12.20 -1.15 12.17
C ARG A 4 12.31 -0.04 11.14
N GLU A 5 12.67 -0.39 9.92
CA GLU A 5 12.81 0.55 8.83
C GLU A 5 11.44 1.15 8.49
N LYS A 6 11.35 2.49 8.52
CA LYS A 6 10.12 3.20 8.15
C LYS A 6 10.13 3.42 6.64
N LEU A 7 9.25 2.70 5.95
CA LEU A 7 9.11 2.75 4.51
C LEU A 7 7.89 3.59 4.12
N LEU A 8 8.02 4.39 3.06
CA LEU A 8 6.89 5.15 2.53
C LEU A 8 5.91 4.21 1.84
N CYS A 9 4.62 4.31 2.19
CA CYS A 9 3.58 3.46 1.62
C CYS A 9 3.59 3.52 0.09
N PRO A 10 3.68 2.37 -0.60
CA PRO A 10 3.78 2.32 -2.06
C PRO A 10 2.48 2.73 -2.76
N CYS A 11 1.34 2.59 -2.07
CA CYS A 11 0.03 2.99 -2.57
C CYS A 11 -0.20 4.51 -2.47
N CYS A 12 -0.35 5.04 -1.25
CA CYS A 12 -0.80 6.42 -1.04
C CYS A 12 0.32 7.46 -0.99
N LYS A 13 1.58 7.05 -0.84
CA LYS A 13 2.75 7.92 -0.70
C LYS A 13 2.63 8.97 0.42
N THR A 14 1.78 8.70 1.41
CA THR A 14 1.51 9.60 2.55
C THR A 14 1.75 8.91 3.88
N GLY A 15 1.22 7.69 4.07
CA GLY A 15 1.50 6.90 5.27
C GLY A 15 2.87 6.25 5.24
N MET A 16 3.41 5.98 6.44
CA MET A 16 4.59 5.15 6.65
C MET A 16 4.16 3.74 7.07
N VAL A 17 5.00 2.75 6.79
CA VAL A 17 4.88 1.39 7.32
C VAL A 17 6.19 1.00 8.01
N GLU A 18 6.13 0.21 9.07
CA GLU A 18 7.27 -0.18 9.89
C GLU A 18 7.84 -1.56 9.48
N GLY A 19 7.76 -1.91 8.21
CA GLY A 19 8.40 -3.10 7.65
C GLY A 19 7.54 -3.85 6.64
N LEU A 20 7.98 -5.06 6.33
CA LEU A 20 7.26 -5.97 5.45
C LEU A 20 5.98 -6.45 6.14
N TYR A 21 4.91 -6.60 5.34
CA TYR A 21 3.59 -7.06 5.77
C TYR A 21 2.86 -6.12 6.74
N ASP A 22 3.37 -4.92 6.96
CA ASP A 22 2.67 -3.91 7.77
C ASP A 22 1.61 -3.19 6.93
N ILE A 23 0.52 -2.77 7.58
CA ILE A 23 -0.65 -2.18 6.94
C ILE A 23 -0.60 -0.67 7.10
N CYS A 24 -0.63 0.05 5.98
CA CYS A 24 -0.64 1.50 6.00
C CYS A 24 -1.93 2.06 6.62
N GLU A 25 -1.84 2.71 7.78
CA GLU A 25 -2.99 3.30 8.48
C GLU A 25 -3.73 4.40 7.67
N VAL A 26 -3.08 4.98 6.66
CA VAL A 26 -3.67 6.05 5.82
C VAL A 26 -4.55 5.50 4.70
N CYS A 27 -4.20 4.33 4.13
CA CYS A 27 -4.88 3.83 2.95
C CYS A 27 -5.29 2.36 3.01
N GLY A 28 -4.86 1.60 4.01
CA GLY A 28 -5.19 0.20 4.21
C GLY A 28 -4.42 -0.79 3.32
N TRP A 29 -3.40 -0.33 2.58
CA TRP A 29 -2.54 -1.21 1.78
C TRP A 29 -1.54 -1.93 2.68
N GLU A 30 -1.46 -3.26 2.58
CA GLU A 30 -0.42 -4.06 3.22
C GLU A 30 0.87 -4.06 2.38
N TYR A 31 2.01 -3.82 3.02
CA TYR A 31 3.31 -3.80 2.36
C TYR A 31 3.78 -5.21 1.99
N ASP A 32 3.27 -5.74 0.88
CA ASP A 32 3.68 -7.04 0.35
C ASP A 32 4.86 -6.87 -0.64
N PRO A 33 6.03 -7.51 -0.41
CA PRO A 33 7.19 -7.39 -1.30
C PRO A 33 6.90 -7.79 -2.74
N VAL A 34 6.10 -8.85 -2.95
CA VAL A 34 5.80 -9.37 -4.29
C VAL A 34 4.95 -8.39 -5.06
N GLN A 35 3.88 -7.85 -4.46
CA GLN A 35 3.01 -6.84 -5.07
C GLN A 35 3.67 -5.47 -5.20
N ASN A 36 4.72 -5.20 -4.42
CA ASN A 36 5.51 -3.97 -4.52
C ASN A 36 6.56 -4.04 -5.64
N GLU A 37 7.12 -5.22 -5.91
CA GLU A 37 8.02 -5.49 -7.04
C GLU A 37 7.25 -5.64 -8.35
N ASP A 38 6.20 -6.46 -8.36
CA ASP A 38 5.26 -6.63 -9.47
C ASP A 38 3.93 -5.94 -9.15
N THR A 39 3.80 -4.70 -9.60
CA THR A 39 2.63 -3.85 -9.29
C THR A 39 1.33 -4.28 -9.97
N ASP A 40 1.40 -5.21 -10.92
CA ASP A 40 0.26 -5.79 -11.61
C ASP A 40 -0.13 -7.16 -11.00
N PHE A 41 0.65 -7.74 -10.07
CA PHE A 41 0.32 -8.98 -9.35
C PHE A 41 -0.88 -8.79 -8.40
N GLU A 42 -1.89 -9.64 -8.54
CA GLU A 42 -3.11 -9.65 -7.75
C GLU A 42 -3.32 -10.96 -7.00
N GLY A 43 -4.23 -10.97 -6.02
CA GLY A 43 -4.64 -12.19 -5.31
C GLY A 43 -3.67 -12.70 -4.24
N GLY A 44 -2.69 -11.90 -3.82
CA GLY A 44 -1.78 -12.17 -2.70
C GLY A 44 -2.33 -11.67 -1.37
N ALA A 45 -1.46 -11.06 -0.54
CA ALA A 45 -1.85 -10.40 0.70
C ALA A 45 -2.94 -9.33 0.46
N ASN A 46 -2.79 -8.57 -0.62
CA ASN A 46 -3.83 -7.66 -1.08
C ASN A 46 -4.62 -8.31 -2.22
N LYS A 47 -5.96 -8.25 -2.13
CA LYS A 47 -6.87 -8.78 -3.15
C LYS A 47 -6.64 -8.15 -4.53
N ASP A 48 -6.51 -6.83 -4.56
CA ASP A 48 -6.20 -6.06 -5.76
C ASP A 48 -4.69 -5.95 -5.96
N SER A 49 -4.22 -5.74 -7.19
CA SER A 49 -2.83 -5.32 -7.43
C SER A 49 -2.56 -3.90 -6.92
N LEU A 50 -1.28 -3.58 -6.66
CA LEU A 50 -0.88 -2.25 -6.16
C LEU A 50 -1.38 -1.14 -7.08
N LYS A 51 -1.28 -1.35 -8.40
CA LYS A 51 -1.72 -0.40 -9.41
C LYS A 51 -3.24 -0.19 -9.40
N GLU A 52 -4.01 -1.25 -9.25
CA GLU A 52 -5.47 -1.15 -9.17
C GLU A 52 -5.95 -0.48 -7.89
N TYR A 53 -5.43 -0.93 -6.75
CA TYR A 53 -5.79 -0.40 -5.45
C TYR A 53 -5.48 1.09 -5.35
N ARG A 54 -4.29 1.51 -5.82
CA ARG A 54 -3.90 2.91 -5.89
C ARG A 54 -4.88 3.75 -6.71
N LYS A 55 -5.30 3.27 -7.89
CA LYS A 55 -6.32 3.95 -8.71
C LYS A 55 -7.65 4.07 -7.95
N LYS A 56 -8.12 3.00 -7.30
CA LYS A 56 -9.37 2.98 -6.52
C LYS A 56 -9.30 3.97 -5.35
N TYR A 57 -8.20 4.00 -4.60
CA TYR A 57 -7.97 4.91 -3.48
C TYR A 57 -8.06 6.37 -3.92
N PHE A 58 -7.27 6.78 -4.92
CA PHE A 58 -7.28 8.17 -5.38
C PHE A 58 -8.59 8.57 -6.08
N LYS A 59 -9.30 7.63 -6.73
CA LYS A 59 -10.62 7.90 -7.30
C LYS A 59 -11.68 8.13 -6.22
N LYS A 60 -11.63 7.41 -5.10
CA LYS A 60 -12.53 7.63 -3.95
C LYS A 60 -12.28 9.00 -3.31
N ASN A 61 -11.02 9.37 -3.11
CA ASN A 61 -10.66 10.66 -2.49
C ASN A 61 -11.03 11.86 -3.36
N LYS A 62 -11.02 11.72 -4.69
CA LYS A 62 -11.46 12.79 -5.62
C LYS A 62 -12.97 13.04 -5.65
N LYS A 63 -13.79 12.14 -5.09
CA LYS A 63 -15.25 12.28 -5.05
C LYS A 63 -15.76 12.99 -3.78
N SER A 64 -14.85 13.47 -2.94
CA SER A 64 -15.17 14.16 -1.68
C SER A 64 -14.98 15.69 -1.78
N THR A 65 -14.99 16.23 -3.00
CA THR A 65 -14.98 17.66 -3.33
C THR A 65 -16.00 17.89 -4.43
#